data_AF-A0A5M5C2Z4-F1
#
_entry.id   AF-A0A5M5C2Z4-F1
#
_cell.length_a   1.000
_cell.length_b   1.000
_cell.length_c   1.000
_cell.angle_alpha   90.00
_cell.angle_beta   90.00
_cell.angle_gamma   90.00
#
_symmetry.space_group_name_H-M   'P 1'
#
loop_
_entity.id
_entity.type
_entity.pdbx_description
1 polymer ?
#
loop_
_entity_poly.entity_id
_entity_poly.type
_entity_poly.pdbx_seq_one_letter_code
_entity_poly.pdbx_strand_id
1 'polypeptide(L)'
;MRKFKIIPLLLLLLTMATSAAAQKKTQKTYIPWDNGKLVVSEEGRYLKHENGAPFFWLGETGWLLPERLNRDEAEYYLEQCKRRGYNVIQVQTLNNVPSMNIYGQYSMIDGYNFK
;
A
#
# COMPACT_ATOMS: atom_id res chain seq x y z
N MET A 1 -54.33 -20.95 -3.48
CA MET A 1 -53.19 -20.92 -4.43
C MET A 1 -52.25 -19.70 -4.28
N ARG A 2 -52.34 -18.88 -3.23
CA ARG A 2 -51.47 -17.69 -3.03
C ARG A 2 -50.17 -17.94 -2.24
N LYS A 3 -50.07 -19.04 -1.48
CA LYS A 3 -48.92 -19.33 -0.59
C LYS A 3 -47.67 -19.84 -1.32
N PHE A 4 -47.82 -20.44 -2.52
CA PHE A 4 -46.70 -20.98 -3.31
C PHE A 4 -45.85 -19.92 -4.04
N LYS A 5 -46.37 -18.70 -4.23
CA LYS A 5 -45.61 -17.59 -4.88
C LYS A 5 -44.78 -16.75 -3.90
N ILE A 6 -44.99 -16.91 -2.59
CA ILE A 6 -44.33 -16.12 -1.55
C ILE A 6 -42.95 -16.71 -1.20
N ILE A 7 -42.80 -18.03 -1.29
CA ILE A 7 -41.56 -18.75 -1.03
C ILE A 7 -40.43 -18.37 -2.02
N PRO A 8 -40.62 -18.37 -3.35
CA PRO A 8 -39.57 -17.96 -4.28
C PRO A 8 -39.22 -16.47 -4.16
N LEU A 9 -40.19 -15.63 -3.79
CA LEU A 9 -39.96 -14.20 -3.54
C LEU A 9 -39.12 -13.96 -2.28
N LEU A 10 -39.38 -14.71 -1.20
CA LEU A 10 -38.57 -14.68 0.02
C LEU A 10 -37.15 -15.21 -0.21
N LEU A 11 -36.98 -16.28 -0.99
CA LEU A 11 -35.65 -16.78 -1.37
C LEU A 11 -34.88 -15.76 -2.21
N LEU A 12 -35.54 -15.11 -3.18
CA LEU A 12 -34.93 -14.05 -3.99
C LEU A 12 -34.51 -12.84 -3.14
N LEU A 13 -35.37 -12.40 -2.22
CA LEU A 13 -35.05 -11.33 -1.27
C LEU A 13 -33.90 -11.70 -0.32
N LEU A 14 -33.83 -12.97 0.13
CA LEU A 14 -32.75 -13.46 0.97
C LEU A 14 -31.41 -13.48 0.22
N THR A 15 -31.40 -13.84 -1.07
CA THR A 15 -30.20 -13.78 -1.92
C THR A 15 -29.74 -12.35 -2.23
N MET A 16 -30.65 -11.38 -2.30
CA MET A 16 -30.26 -9.97 -2.46
C MET A 16 -29.73 -9.36 -1.14
N ALA A 17 -30.25 -9.79 0.02
CA ALA A 17 -29.79 -9.31 1.32
C ALA A 17 -28.36 -9.77 1.66
N THR A 18 -27.96 -10.99 1.27
CA THR A 18 -26.57 -11.47 1.45
C THR A 18 -25.57 -10.72 0.56
N SER A 19 -26.02 -10.26 -0.61
CA SER A 19 -25.20 -9.46 -1.54
C SER A 19 -24.89 -8.06 -1.00
N ALA A 20 -25.82 -7.46 -0.25
CA ALA A 20 -25.64 -6.15 0.40
C ALA A 20 -24.79 -6.24 1.69
N ALA A 21 -24.78 -7.37 2.39
CA ALA A 21 -23.89 -7.58 3.54
C ALA A 21 -22.43 -7.85 3.12
N ALA A 22 -22.21 -8.31 1.87
CA ALA A 22 -20.90 -8.49 1.26
C ALA A 22 -20.32 -7.19 0.68
N GLN A 23 -21.00 -6.04 0.84
CA GLN A 23 -20.45 -4.72 0.52
C GLN A 23 -19.21 -4.51 1.39
N LYS A 24 -18.05 -4.82 0.79
CA LYS A 24 -16.67 -4.47 1.17
C LYS A 24 -16.66 -3.54 2.38
N LYS A 25 -16.60 -4.13 3.58
CA LYS A 25 -16.27 -3.38 4.79
C LYS A 25 -14.95 -2.70 4.46
N THR A 26 -14.92 -1.37 4.40
CA THR A 26 -13.70 -0.63 4.07
C THR A 26 -12.68 -1.01 5.13
N GLN A 27 -11.78 -1.93 4.79
CA GLN A 27 -10.81 -2.45 5.73
C GLN A 27 -9.93 -1.26 6.08
N LYS A 28 -9.96 -0.85 7.35
CA LYS A 28 -9.13 0.25 7.85
C LYS A 28 -7.71 -0.01 7.34
N THR A 29 -7.12 1.00 6.69
CA THR A 29 -5.75 0.86 6.18
C THR A 29 -4.84 0.51 7.35
N TYR A 30 -4.11 -0.59 7.21
CA TYR A 30 -3.13 -0.99 8.19
C TYR A 30 -1.92 -0.07 8.08
N ILE A 31 -1.52 0.51 9.21
CA ILE A 31 -0.41 1.45 9.32
C ILE A 31 0.64 0.78 10.21
N PRO A 32 1.71 0.18 9.64
CA PRO A 32 2.64 -0.66 10.40
C PRO A 32 3.27 0.06 11.60
N TRP A 33 3.58 1.34 11.44
CA TRP A 33 4.26 2.16 12.45
C TRP A 33 3.36 2.61 13.61
N ASP A 34 2.07 2.31 13.60
CA ASP A 34 1.22 2.41 14.81
C ASP A 34 1.73 1.45 15.92
N ASN A 35 2.55 0.46 15.55
CA ASN A 35 3.23 -0.45 16.47
C ASN A 35 4.60 0.06 17.00
N GLY A 36 5.05 1.23 16.54
CA GLY A 36 6.37 1.80 16.82
C GLY A 36 7.40 1.56 15.70
N LYS A 37 8.64 1.99 15.93
CA LYS A 37 9.74 1.89 14.95
C LYS A 37 10.11 0.43 14.66
N LEU A 38 10.72 0.19 13.50
CA LEU A 38 11.35 -1.10 13.22
C LEU A 38 12.61 -1.27 14.07
N VAL A 39 12.74 -2.46 14.67
CA VAL A 39 13.91 -2.90 15.42
C VAL A 39 14.27 -4.32 14.99
N VAL A 40 15.55 -4.68 15.13
CA VAL A 40 15.99 -6.07 14.97
C VAL A 40 15.49 -6.86 16.19
N SER A 41 14.99 -8.05 15.96
CA SER A 41 14.51 -8.95 17.02
C SER A 41 15.66 -9.44 17.91
N GLU A 42 15.35 -9.92 19.11
CA GLU A 42 16.34 -10.32 20.13
C GLU A 42 17.32 -11.40 19.64
N GLU A 43 16.83 -12.33 18.81
CA GLU A 43 17.64 -13.39 18.20
C GLU A 43 18.49 -12.91 17.01
N GLY A 44 18.37 -11.65 16.60
CA GLY A 44 19.18 -11.06 15.54
C GLY A 44 18.83 -11.56 14.12
N ARG A 45 17.62 -12.10 13.91
CA ARG A 45 17.24 -12.75 12.63
C ARG A 45 16.07 -12.08 11.90
N TYR A 46 15.14 -11.46 12.63
CA TYR A 46 13.93 -10.90 12.03
C TYR A 46 13.77 -9.43 12.38
N LEU A 47 12.80 -8.79 11.72
CA LEU A 47 12.36 -7.44 12.04
C LEU A 47 11.05 -7.51 12.82
N LYS A 48 10.94 -6.61 13.79
CA LYS A 48 9.74 -6.39 14.58
C LYS A 48 9.56 -4.91 14.87
N HIS A 49 8.42 -4.55 15.40
CA HIS A 49 8.16 -3.22 15.93
C HIS A 49 8.53 -3.12 17.42
N GLU A 50 8.68 -1.91 17.94
CA GLU A 50 8.99 -1.64 19.36
C GLU A 50 8.02 -2.32 20.33
N ASN A 51 6.74 -2.45 19.99
CA ASN A 51 5.74 -3.15 20.81
C ASN A 51 5.79 -4.70 20.70
N GLY A 52 6.75 -5.25 19.94
CA GLY A 52 6.90 -6.68 19.71
C GLY A 52 6.15 -7.25 18.51
N ALA A 53 5.30 -6.47 17.83
CA ALA A 53 4.58 -6.94 16.63
C ALA A 53 5.58 -7.31 15.50
N PRO A 54 5.45 -8.49 14.86
CA PRO A 54 6.35 -8.88 13.77
C PRO A 54 6.21 -7.96 12.54
N PHE A 55 7.32 -7.72 11.84
CA PHE A 55 7.33 -7.05 10.54
C PHE A 55 7.91 -7.99 9.47
N PHE A 56 7.04 -8.66 8.73
CA PHE A 56 7.47 -9.44 7.56
C PHE A 56 7.69 -8.50 6.38
N TRP A 57 8.95 -8.35 5.95
CA TRP A 57 9.30 -7.49 4.82
C TRP A 57 8.87 -8.14 3.49
N LEU A 58 7.85 -7.57 2.84
CA LEU A 58 7.44 -7.92 1.49
C LEU A 58 7.70 -6.73 0.56
N GLY A 59 8.81 -6.82 -0.18
CA GLY A 59 9.36 -5.71 -0.98
C GLY A 59 8.89 -5.68 -2.43
N GLU A 60 8.70 -4.49 -2.96
CA GLU A 60 8.58 -4.18 -4.40
C GLU A 60 9.75 -3.27 -4.85
N THR A 61 10.11 -3.32 -6.12
CA THR A 61 11.25 -2.70 -6.77
C THR A 61 10.80 -1.61 -7.75
N GLY A 62 10.51 -0.42 -7.23
CA GLY A 62 10.13 0.75 -8.02
C GLY A 62 11.31 1.67 -8.31
N TRP A 63 12.42 1.16 -8.87
CA TRP A 63 13.70 1.88 -8.93
C TRP A 63 13.58 3.33 -9.39
N LEU A 64 12.86 3.58 -10.49
CA LEU A 64 12.75 4.90 -11.09
C LEU A 64 11.44 5.63 -10.75
N LEU A 65 10.75 5.20 -9.68
CA LEU A 65 9.53 5.87 -9.22
C LEU A 65 9.74 7.38 -8.99
N PRO A 66 10.83 7.84 -8.32
CA PRO A 66 11.06 9.27 -8.12
C PRO A 66 11.34 10.05 -9.41
N GLU A 67 11.98 9.43 -10.40
CA GLU A 67 12.43 10.13 -11.61
C GLU A 67 11.39 10.13 -12.73
N ARG A 68 10.52 9.12 -12.79
CA ARG A 68 9.67 8.89 -13.98
C ARG A 68 8.18 8.95 -13.75
N LEU A 69 7.68 8.85 -12.53
CA LEU A 69 6.23 8.91 -12.30
C LEU A 69 5.80 10.32 -11.90
N ASN A 70 4.69 10.77 -12.49
CA ASN A 70 3.98 11.94 -11.98
C ASN A 70 3.16 11.57 -10.73
N ARG A 71 2.42 12.54 -10.17
CA ARG A 71 1.68 12.36 -8.91
C ARG A 71 0.58 11.30 -9.03
N ASP A 72 -0.19 11.34 -10.12
CA ASP A 72 -1.32 10.43 -10.34
C ASP A 72 -0.81 9.00 -10.59
N GLU A 73 0.28 8.88 -11.35
CA GLU A 73 0.93 7.59 -11.61
C GLU A 73 1.56 6.99 -10.34
N ALA A 74 2.21 7.82 -9.52
CA ALA A 74 2.79 7.38 -8.25
C ALA A 74 1.70 6.91 -7.27
N GLU A 75 0.59 7.64 -7.15
CA GLU A 75 -0.56 7.20 -6.35
C GLU A 75 -1.10 5.86 -6.85
N TYR A 76 -1.34 5.74 -8.16
CA TYR A 76 -1.84 4.51 -8.77
C TYR A 76 -0.91 3.33 -8.49
N TYR A 77 0.39 3.49 -8.73
CA TYR A 77 1.39 2.44 -8.47
C TYR A 77 1.39 2.02 -6.99
N LEU A 78 1.44 2.95 -6.05
CA LEU A 78 1.47 2.64 -4.61
C LEU A 78 0.17 1.96 -4.14
N GLU A 79 -0.99 2.37 -4.68
CA GLU A 79 -2.26 1.70 -4.42
C GLU A 79 -2.27 0.25 -4.94
N GLN A 80 -1.69 0.01 -6.12
CA GLN A 80 -1.54 -1.33 -6.67
C GLN A 80 -0.61 -2.20 -5.82
N CYS A 81 0.49 -1.65 -5.31
CA CYS A 81 1.40 -2.36 -4.41
C CYS A 81 0.71 -2.71 -3.09
N LYS A 82 0.02 -1.74 -2.48
CA LYS A 82 -0.74 -1.94 -1.23
C LYS A 82 -1.77 -3.07 -1.37
N ARG A 83 -2.53 -3.09 -2.48
CA ARG A 83 -3.54 -4.14 -2.74
C ARG A 83 -2.95 -5.54 -2.86
N ARG A 84 -1.67 -5.66 -3.21
CA ARG A 84 -0.94 -6.93 -3.31
C ARG A 84 -0.19 -7.30 -2.02
N GLY A 85 -0.25 -6.46 -0.99
CA GLY A 85 0.34 -6.72 0.32
C GLY A 85 1.79 -6.26 0.47
N TYR A 86 2.38 -5.62 -0.55
CA TYR A 86 3.72 -5.04 -0.40
C TYR A 86 3.71 -3.96 0.67
N ASN A 87 4.69 -4.02 1.57
CA ASN A 87 4.85 -3.09 2.68
C ASN A 87 6.21 -2.37 2.67
N VAL A 88 7.04 -2.66 1.68
CA VAL A 88 8.27 -1.91 1.39
C VAL A 88 8.39 -1.67 -0.11
N ILE A 89 8.69 -0.44 -0.50
CA ILE A 89 9.00 -0.08 -1.89
C ILE A 89 10.45 0.42 -1.94
N GLN A 90 11.28 -0.25 -2.73
CA GLN A 90 12.66 0.12 -2.97
C GLN A 90 12.74 1.05 -4.18
N VAL A 91 13.45 2.17 -4.02
CA VAL A 91 13.61 3.22 -5.05
C VAL A 91 15.06 3.66 -5.14
N GLN A 92 15.43 4.27 -6.26
CA GLN A 92 16.65 5.05 -6.37
C GLN A 92 16.29 6.48 -5.99
N THR A 93 16.79 6.96 -4.84
CA THR A 93 16.58 8.37 -4.46
C THR A 93 17.27 9.31 -5.46
N LEU A 94 18.42 8.89 -5.96
CA LEU A 94 19.17 9.50 -7.04
C LEU A 94 19.69 8.39 -7.95
N ASN A 95 19.38 8.46 -9.24
CA ASN A 95 19.98 7.61 -10.27
C ASN A 95 21.18 8.27 -10.99
N ASN A 96 21.42 9.57 -10.78
CA ASN A 96 22.49 10.37 -11.35
C ASN A 96 22.81 11.57 -10.43
N VAL A 97 23.87 12.32 -10.77
CA VAL A 97 24.27 13.54 -10.06
C VAL A 97 24.42 14.68 -11.09
N PRO A 98 23.40 15.56 -11.25
CA PRO A 98 22.07 15.51 -10.64
C PRO A 98 21.14 14.49 -11.32
N SER A 99 20.12 14.05 -10.58
CA SER A 99 18.93 13.40 -11.14
C SER A 99 17.91 14.45 -11.58
N MET A 100 16.96 14.03 -12.42
CA MET A 100 15.84 14.86 -12.87
C MET A 100 14.54 14.06 -12.72
N ASN A 101 13.47 14.70 -12.25
CA ASN A 101 12.14 14.08 -12.22
C ASN A 101 11.33 14.36 -13.49
N ILE A 102 10.15 13.74 -13.60
CA ILE A 102 9.24 13.88 -14.76
C ILE A 102 8.81 15.34 -15.03
N TYR A 103 8.90 16.21 -14.03
CA TYR A 103 8.56 17.63 -14.15
C TYR A 103 9.75 18.51 -14.57
N GLY A 104 10.88 17.91 -14.93
CA GLY A 104 12.09 18.63 -15.30
C GLY A 104 12.83 19.29 -14.12
N GLN A 105 12.56 18.88 -12.88
CA GLN A 105 13.24 19.43 -11.70
C GLN A 105 14.54 18.69 -11.43
N TYR A 106 15.64 19.42 -11.27
CA TYR A 106 16.93 18.87 -10.84
C TYR A 106 16.94 18.57 -9.35
N SER A 107 17.56 17.46 -8.97
CA SER A 107 17.73 17.08 -7.57
C SER A 107 18.74 17.96 -6.83
N MET A 108 19.71 18.55 -7.54
CA MET A 108 20.69 19.49 -7.01
C MET A 108 20.86 20.65 -8.00
N ILE A 109 20.64 21.88 -7.52
CA ILE A 109 20.82 23.11 -8.29
C ILE A 109 22.18 23.78 -8.05
N ASP A 110 22.87 23.42 -6.97
CA ASP A 110 24.18 23.95 -6.56
C ASP A 110 25.08 22.84 -5.97
N GLY A 111 25.11 21.68 -6.65
CA GLY A 111 25.93 20.53 -6.23
C GLY A 111 25.67 20.07 -4.79
N TYR A 112 26.73 19.64 -4.10
CA TYR A 112 26.70 19.29 -2.67
C TYR A 112 27.19 20.47 -1.82
N ASN A 113 26.47 21.59 -1.86
CA ASN A 113 26.81 22.75 -1.06
C ASN A 113 26.49 22.51 0.43
N PHE A 114 27.53 22.23 1.21
CA PHE A 114 27.47 22.04 2.67
C PHE A 114 27.92 23.27 3.48
N LYS A 115 28.10 24.41 2.81
CA LYS A 115 28.57 25.64 3.46
C LYS A 115 27.49 26.27 4.32
#